data_AF-A0AAN8FSB3-F1
#
_entry.id   AF-A0AAN8FSB3-F1
#
_cell.length_a   1.000
_cell.length_b   1.000
_cell.length_c   1.000
_cell.angle_alpha   90.00
_cell.angle_beta   90.00
_cell.angle_gamma   90.00
#
_symmetry.space_group_name_H-M   'P 1'
#
loop_
_entity.id
_entity.type
_entity.pdbx_description
1 polymer ?
#
loop_
_entity_poly.entity_id
_entity_poly.type
_entity_poly.pdbx_seq_one_letter_code
_entity_poly.pdbx_strand_id
1 'polypeptide(L)'
;MYRGTYCVRTYSAPNCTALLMEPKNIAKSYAPLQNGIKHEPRKDRIEGESDETTKKTRQQLRRLTERQRAILIRTFAELETNPVKNALKILVMLFAEHPQYKQIWPRFREIPDSSLMNAIELRRHASVYMCGLGAIIHSMNRENDLAIQMNRIARAHIKWNVYRIHIV
;
A
#
# COMPACT_ATOMS: atom_id res chain seq x y z
N MET A 1 -24.05 -2.19 11.47
CA MET A 1 -23.80 -2.73 10.11
C MET A 1 -23.02 -1.70 9.30
N TYR A 2 -21.68 -1.76 9.26
CA TYR A 2 -20.87 -0.83 8.46
C TYR A 2 -20.32 -1.53 7.23
N ARG A 3 -20.89 -1.22 6.06
CA ARG A 3 -20.37 -1.55 4.73
C ARG A 3 -19.20 -0.61 4.42
N GLY A 4 -17.97 -1.07 4.69
CA GLY A 4 -16.77 -0.43 4.18
C GLY A 4 -16.49 -0.92 2.77
N THR A 5 -16.80 -0.10 1.77
CA THR A 5 -16.43 -0.32 0.37
C THR A 5 -14.90 -0.27 0.25
N TYR A 6 -14.31 -1.33 -0.29
CA TYR A 6 -12.93 -1.32 -0.74
C TYR A 6 -12.86 -0.35 -1.92
N CYS A 7 -12.30 0.85 -1.70
CA CYS A 7 -12.00 1.78 -2.78
C CYS A 7 -10.78 1.27 -3.52
N VAL A 8 -11.00 0.38 -4.49
CA VAL A 8 -10.07 0.14 -5.59
C VAL A 8 -10.20 1.33 -6.53
N ARG A 9 -9.52 2.44 -6.21
CA ARG A 9 -9.21 3.44 -7.24
C ARG A 9 -7.97 2.94 -7.95
N THR A 10 -8.19 2.45 -9.18
CA THR A 10 -7.16 2.26 -10.21
C THR A 10 -6.33 3.53 -10.33
N TYR A 11 -5.00 3.41 -10.52
CA TYR A 11 -4.25 4.13 -11.56
C TYR A 11 -2.77 3.75 -11.57
N SER A 12 -2.37 3.18 -12.72
CA SER A 12 -1.12 3.30 -13.45
C SER A 12 0.17 3.56 -12.64
N ALA A 13 0.74 2.48 -12.11
CA ALA A 13 2.18 2.31 -12.09
C ALA A 13 2.55 1.45 -13.31
N PRO A 14 3.60 1.77 -14.08
CA PRO A 14 4.01 0.89 -15.16
C PRO A 14 4.50 -0.43 -14.53
N ASN A 15 3.92 -1.53 -14.99
CA ASN A 15 4.29 -2.92 -14.71
C ASN A 15 4.04 -3.43 -13.28
N CYS A 16 2.76 -3.65 -12.97
CA CYS A 16 2.40 -4.73 -12.04
C CYS A 16 1.19 -5.48 -12.62
N THR A 17 1.42 -6.18 -13.73
CA THR A 17 0.41 -7.01 -14.40
C THR A 17 0.94 -8.44 -14.49
N ALA A 18 0.15 -9.36 -13.94
CA ALA A 18 0.06 -10.80 -14.20
C ALA A 18 0.28 -11.63 -12.92
N LEU A 19 -0.81 -11.91 -12.22
CA LEU A 19 -1.06 -13.18 -11.51
C LEU A 19 -2.53 -13.20 -11.07
N LEU A 20 -3.43 -13.40 -12.03
CA LEU A 20 -4.80 -13.83 -11.77
C LEU A 20 -5.07 -15.07 -12.61
N MET A 21 -5.21 -16.21 -11.94
CA MET A 21 -5.76 -17.43 -12.52
C MET A 21 -7.27 -17.25 -12.73
N GLU A 22 -7.71 -17.59 -13.93
CA GLU A 22 -9.11 -17.72 -14.38
C GLU A 22 -9.92 -18.70 -13.52
N PRO A 23 -11.25 -18.50 -13.41
CA PRO A 23 -12.11 -19.58 -13.88
C PRO A 23 -13.38 -19.13 -14.64
N LYS A 24 -13.57 -19.76 -15.81
CA LYS A 24 -14.79 -20.38 -16.37
C LYS A 24 -16.13 -19.62 -16.22
N ASN A 25 -16.41 -18.79 -17.22
CA ASN A 25 -17.60 -18.76 -18.09
C ASN A 25 -18.92 -19.37 -17.54
N ILE A 26 -19.87 -18.50 -17.16
CA ILE A 26 -21.31 -18.71 -17.41
C ILE A 26 -21.90 -17.37 -17.86
N ALA A 27 -22.29 -17.31 -19.12
CA ALA A 27 -23.02 -16.21 -19.73
C ALA A 27 -24.46 -16.11 -19.17
N LYS A 28 -24.96 -14.89 -18.97
CA LYS A 28 -26.37 -14.51 -19.18
C LYS A 28 -26.48 -13.02 -19.52
N SER A 29 -27.03 -12.79 -20.71
CA SER A 29 -27.41 -11.55 -21.39
C SER A 29 -28.38 -10.68 -20.58
N TYR A 30 -28.21 -9.35 -20.59
CA TYR A 30 -29.29 -8.34 -20.68
C TYR A 30 -28.75 -7.00 -21.23
N ALA A 31 -29.51 -6.38 -22.14
CA ALA A 31 -29.22 -5.16 -22.91
C ALA A 31 -29.53 -3.85 -22.11
N PRO A 32 -29.16 -2.64 -22.60
CA PRO A 32 -28.76 -1.51 -21.76
C PRO A 32 -29.88 -0.49 -21.47
N LEU A 33 -29.81 0.15 -20.29
CA LEU A 33 -30.54 1.38 -19.97
C LEU A 33 -29.53 2.44 -19.51
N GLN A 34 -29.28 3.43 -20.37
CA GLN A 34 -28.64 4.68 -19.99
C GLN A 34 -29.71 5.62 -19.45
N ASN A 35 -29.47 6.26 -18.30
CA ASN A 35 -29.83 7.67 -18.09
C ASN A 35 -29.15 8.27 -16.84
N GLY A 36 -28.14 9.10 -17.11
CA GLY A 36 -27.86 10.39 -16.48
C GLY A 36 -27.99 10.57 -14.97
N ILE A 37 -26.92 10.30 -14.24
CA ILE A 37 -26.59 11.06 -13.03
C ILE A 37 -25.29 11.80 -13.33
N LYS A 38 -25.37 13.13 -13.47
CA LYS A 38 -24.21 14.02 -13.59
C LYS A 38 -23.42 13.92 -12.29
N HIS A 39 -22.42 13.03 -12.24
CA HIS A 39 -21.46 13.03 -11.16
C HIS A 39 -20.46 14.14 -11.44
N GLU A 40 -20.71 15.29 -10.84
CA GLU A 40 -19.74 16.36 -10.75
C GLU A 40 -18.44 15.78 -10.16
N PRO A 41 -17.28 15.92 -10.83
CA PRO A 41 -16.04 15.41 -10.28
C PRO A 41 -15.69 16.30 -9.10
N ARG A 42 -15.89 15.80 -7.88
CA ARG A 42 -15.24 16.39 -6.70
C ARG A 42 -13.75 16.29 -6.94
N LYS A 43 -13.20 17.38 -7.45
CA LYS A 43 -11.78 17.62 -7.60
C LYS A 43 -11.26 17.72 -6.18
N ASP A 44 -10.96 16.57 -5.58
CA ASP A 44 -10.03 16.50 -4.46
C ASP A 44 -8.69 16.96 -5.05
N ARG A 45 -8.53 18.27 -5.16
CA ARG A 45 -7.27 18.89 -5.51
C ARG A 45 -6.31 18.35 -4.47
N ILE A 46 -5.24 17.70 -4.93
CA ILE A 46 -4.04 17.54 -4.12
C ILE A 46 -3.42 18.94 -4.08
N GLU A 47 -4.10 19.87 -3.43
CA GLU A 47 -3.57 21.17 -3.10
C GLU A 47 -2.46 20.92 -2.10
N GLY A 48 -1.23 21.22 -2.53
CA GLY A 48 -0.08 21.38 -1.65
C GLY A 48 0.12 20.22 -0.70
N GLU A 49 0.85 19.21 -1.17
CA GLU A 49 1.88 18.68 -0.29
C GLU A 49 2.56 19.88 0.41
N SER A 50 2.39 19.97 1.74
CA SER A 50 2.89 21.14 2.48
C SER A 50 4.39 21.25 2.24
N ASP A 51 4.88 22.45 1.98
CA ASP A 51 6.32 22.76 1.86
C ASP A 51 7.16 22.08 2.98
N GLU A 52 6.59 21.94 4.17
CA GLU A 52 7.23 21.27 5.32
C GLU A 52 7.46 19.76 5.15
N THR A 53 6.53 19.02 4.53
CA THR A 53 6.68 17.57 4.31
C THR A 53 7.79 17.30 3.28
N THR A 54 7.82 18.10 2.21
CA THR A 54 8.87 18.05 1.20
C THR A 54 10.24 18.42 1.80
N LYS A 55 10.29 19.48 2.62
CA LYS A 55 11.51 19.87 3.36
C LYS A 55 12.06 18.75 4.23
N LYS A 56 11.20 18.13 5.06
CA LYS A 56 11.60 17.00 5.92
C LYS A 56 12.04 15.79 5.11
N THR A 57 11.33 15.46 4.03
CA THR A 57 11.67 14.36 3.13
C THR A 57 13.04 14.57 2.49
N ARG A 58 13.30 15.77 1.97
CA ARG A 58 14.60 16.18 1.44
C ARG A 58 15.70 16.07 2.49
N GLN A 59 15.45 16.53 3.72
CA GLN A 59 16.41 16.41 4.81
C GLN A 59 16.78 14.96 5.10
N GLN A 60 15.82 14.03 5.08
CA GLN A 60 16.10 12.60 5.27
C GLN A 60 16.87 12.02 4.07
N LEU A 61 16.48 12.35 2.83
CA LEU A 61 17.17 11.86 1.64
C LEU A 61 18.62 12.33 1.54
N ARG A 62 18.94 13.54 2.01
CA ARG A 62 20.32 14.07 2.06
C ARG A 62 21.26 13.23 2.91
N ARG A 63 20.74 12.40 3.82
CA ARG A 63 21.54 11.46 4.62
C ARG A 63 22.02 10.26 3.81
N LEU A 64 21.46 10.04 2.62
CA LEU A 64 21.82 8.98 1.70
C LEU A 64 22.59 9.56 0.50
N THR A 65 23.73 8.95 0.20
CA THR A 65 24.46 9.20 -1.05
C THR A 65 23.73 8.57 -2.24
N GLU A 66 24.04 9.03 -3.46
CA GLU A 66 23.49 8.45 -4.69
C GLU A 66 23.81 6.96 -4.81
N ARG A 67 25.05 6.56 -4.45
CA ARG A 67 25.46 5.15 -4.42
C ARG A 67 24.61 4.33 -3.46
N GLN A 68 24.29 4.85 -2.27
CA GLN A 68 23.42 4.15 -1.30
C GLN A 68 22.00 4.01 -1.81
N ARG A 69 21.43 5.06 -2.44
CA ARG A 69 20.12 4.97 -3.11
C ARG A 69 20.10 3.91 -4.19
N ALA A 70 21.12 3.87 -5.05
CA ALA A 70 21.24 2.87 -6.09
C ALA A 70 21.32 1.44 -5.53
N ILE A 71 22.04 1.23 -4.41
CA ILE A 71 22.08 -0.07 -3.73
C ILE A 71 20.70 -0.44 -3.21
N LEU A 72 19.99 0.47 -2.53
CA LEU A 72 18.64 0.21 -2.02
C LEU A 72 17.69 -0.24 -3.13
N ILE A 73 17.63 0.53 -4.23
CA ILE A 73 16.80 0.21 -5.40
C ILE A 73 17.16 -1.17 -5.97
N ARG A 74 18.46 -1.45 -6.16
CA ARG A 74 18.93 -2.73 -6.70
C ARG A 74 18.57 -3.89 -5.79
N THR A 75 18.80 -3.77 -4.48
CA THR A 75 18.51 -4.85 -3.53
C THR A 75 17.01 -5.05 -3.33
N PHE A 76 16.21 -3.99 -3.48
CA PHE A 76 14.76 -4.08 -3.37
C PHE A 76 14.15 -4.89 -4.51
N ALA A 77 14.75 -4.88 -5.72
CA ALA A 77 14.30 -5.70 -6.84
C ALA A 77 14.24 -7.22 -6.51
N GLU A 78 15.14 -7.72 -5.66
CA GLU A 78 15.09 -9.10 -5.15
C GLU A 78 13.85 -9.34 -4.30
N LEU A 79 13.47 -8.36 -3.48
CA LEU A 79 12.26 -8.41 -2.67
C LEU A 79 10.99 -8.37 -3.55
N GLU A 80 11.05 -7.67 -4.68
CA GLU A 80 9.96 -7.56 -5.66
C GLU A 80 9.75 -8.81 -6.52
N THR A 81 10.67 -9.78 -6.50
CA THR A 81 10.50 -11.05 -7.26
C THR A 81 9.31 -11.86 -6.75
N ASN A 82 9.04 -11.81 -5.44
CA ASN A 82 7.89 -12.48 -4.81
C ASN A 82 7.25 -11.55 -3.77
N PRO A 83 6.67 -10.42 -4.19
CA PRO A 83 6.42 -9.27 -3.33
C PRO A 83 5.44 -9.60 -2.22
N VAL A 84 4.35 -10.30 -2.56
CA VAL A 84 3.32 -10.72 -1.60
C VAL A 84 3.85 -11.76 -0.62
N LYS A 85 4.59 -12.77 -1.10
CA LYS A 85 5.17 -13.81 -0.24
C LYS A 85 6.19 -13.23 0.75
N ASN A 86 7.00 -12.29 0.28
CA ASN A 86 8.01 -11.62 1.10
C ASN A 86 7.34 -10.70 2.13
N ALA A 87 6.35 -9.90 1.73
CA ALA A 87 5.57 -9.08 2.66
C ALA A 87 4.81 -9.91 3.70
N LEU A 88 4.25 -11.06 3.32
CA LEU A 88 3.61 -11.98 4.27
C LEU A 88 4.58 -12.42 5.36
N LYS A 89 5.81 -12.82 4.99
CA LYS A 89 6.84 -13.20 5.97
C LYS A 89 7.17 -12.04 6.92
N ILE A 90 7.37 -10.82 6.39
CA ILE A 90 7.66 -9.63 7.19
C ILE A 90 6.53 -9.34 8.19
N LEU A 91 5.28 -9.35 7.72
CA LEU A 91 4.12 -9.06 8.58
C LEU A 91 3.88 -10.16 9.63
N VAL A 92 4.09 -11.43 9.29
CA VAL A 92 3.99 -12.52 10.26
C VAL A 92 5.09 -12.42 11.31
N MET A 93 6.33 -12.09 10.92
CA MET A 93 7.41 -11.82 11.88
C MET A 93 7.06 -10.66 12.82
N LEU A 94 6.51 -9.56 12.28
CA LEU A 94 6.04 -8.42 13.07
C LEU A 94 4.99 -8.84 14.11
N PHE A 95 4.01 -9.67 13.74
CA PHE A 95 2.98 -10.14 14.67
C PHE A 95 3.49 -11.19 15.66
N ALA A 96 4.52 -11.96 15.31
CA ALA A 96 5.16 -12.86 16.25
C ALA A 96 5.94 -12.10 17.34
N GLU A 97 6.63 -11.01 16.97
CA GLU A 97 7.39 -10.18 17.89
C GLU A 97 6.49 -9.22 18.70
N HIS A 98 5.44 -8.71 18.07
CA HIS A 98 4.47 -7.79 18.67
C HIS A 98 3.02 -8.24 18.44
N PRO A 99 2.54 -9.29 19.15
CA PRO A 99 1.19 -9.84 18.97
C PRO A 99 0.07 -8.80 19.10
N GLN A 100 0.27 -7.78 19.95
CA GLN A 100 -0.69 -6.69 20.15
C GLN A 100 -0.94 -5.85 18.88
N TYR A 101 0.00 -5.80 17.92
CA TYR A 101 -0.17 -5.02 16.69
C TYR A 101 -1.22 -5.61 15.75
N LYS A 102 -1.47 -6.93 15.85
CA LYS A 102 -2.56 -7.58 15.11
C LYS A 102 -3.93 -6.96 15.43
N GLN A 103 -4.09 -6.41 16.63
CA GLN A 103 -5.34 -5.80 17.10
C GLN A 103 -5.65 -4.45 16.45
N ILE A 104 -4.67 -3.82 15.79
CA ILE A 104 -4.83 -2.54 15.10
C ILE A 104 -5.89 -2.66 14.01
N TRP A 105 -5.85 -3.73 13.20
CA TRP A 105 -6.79 -3.95 12.10
C TRP A 105 -7.92 -4.89 12.52
N PRO A 106 -9.19 -4.43 12.52
CA PRO A 106 -10.32 -5.24 12.98
C PRO A 106 -10.44 -6.60 12.29
N ARG A 107 -10.14 -6.65 10.99
CA ARG A 107 -10.20 -7.88 10.18
C ARG A 107 -9.20 -8.95 10.60
N PHE A 108 -8.11 -8.58 11.27
CA PHE A 108 -7.10 -9.55 11.69
C PHE A 108 -7.41 -10.14 13.07
N ARG A 109 -8.22 -9.46 13.90
CA ARG A 109 -8.51 -9.89 15.28
C ARG A 109 -9.16 -11.26 15.37
N GLU A 110 -10.02 -11.56 14.40
CA GLU A 110 -10.82 -12.79 14.34
C GLU A 110 -10.03 -13.98 13.77
N ILE A 111 -8.86 -13.72 13.19
CA ILE A 111 -8.06 -14.75 12.51
C ILE A 111 -7.18 -15.42 13.57
N PRO A 112 -7.15 -16.75 13.73
CA PRO A 112 -6.19 -17.42 14.60
C PRO A 112 -4.74 -17.24 14.13
N ASP A 113 -3.78 -17.19 15.05
CA ASP A 113 -2.35 -17.03 14.70
C ASP A 113 -1.85 -18.14 13.78
N SER A 114 -2.29 -19.39 14.03
CA SER A 114 -1.96 -20.57 13.20
C SER A 114 -2.45 -20.46 11.75
N SER A 115 -3.49 -19.66 11.50
CA SER A 115 -4.09 -19.48 10.16
C SER A 115 -3.65 -18.20 9.47
N LEU A 116 -2.90 -17.34 10.15
CA LEU A 116 -2.62 -15.97 9.73
C LEU A 116 -1.85 -15.90 8.41
N MET A 117 -0.85 -16.78 8.22
CA MET A 117 -0.04 -16.85 6.99
C MET A 117 -0.88 -17.15 5.73
N ASN A 118 -2.00 -17.85 5.89
CA ASN A 118 -2.86 -18.27 4.79
C ASN A 118 -4.10 -17.37 4.63
N ALA A 119 -4.27 -16.37 5.49
CA ALA A 119 -5.44 -15.49 5.45
C ALA A 119 -5.43 -14.59 4.22
N ILE A 120 -6.59 -14.51 3.54
CA ILE A 120 -6.76 -13.67 2.35
C ILE A 120 -6.63 -12.18 2.72
N GLU A 121 -7.12 -11.80 3.89
CA GLU A 121 -7.05 -10.46 4.45
C GLU A 121 -5.59 -10.02 4.61
N LEU A 122 -4.74 -10.90 5.18
CA LEU A 122 -3.32 -10.61 5.34
C LEU A 122 -2.62 -10.55 3.99
N ARG A 123 -2.95 -11.46 3.06
CA ARG A 123 -2.39 -11.44 1.69
C ARG A 123 -2.70 -10.15 0.96
N ARG A 124 -3.92 -9.62 1.08
CA ARG A 124 -4.31 -8.32 0.52
C ARG A 124 -3.54 -7.18 1.18
N HIS A 125 -3.37 -7.22 2.50
CA HIS A 125 -2.59 -6.22 3.21
C HIS A 125 -1.11 -6.26 2.83
N ALA A 126 -0.55 -7.46 2.64
CA ALA A 126 0.81 -7.66 2.16
C ALA A 126 1.04 -7.03 0.77
N SER A 127 0.07 -7.14 -0.14
CA SER A 127 0.11 -6.42 -1.42
C SER A 127 0.17 -4.91 -1.25
N VAL A 128 -0.70 -4.35 -0.39
CA VAL A 128 -0.73 -2.90 -0.13
C VAL A 128 0.58 -2.43 0.52
N TYR A 129 1.10 -3.20 1.47
CA TYR A 129 2.37 -2.94 2.14
C TYR A 129 3.53 -2.90 1.12
N MET A 130 3.60 -3.88 0.21
CA MET A 130 4.63 -3.86 -0.84
C MET A 130 4.47 -2.74 -1.85
N CYS A 131 3.25 -2.42 -2.28
CA CYS A 131 3.05 -1.26 -3.15
C CYS A 131 3.49 0.04 -2.47
N GLY A 132 3.22 0.21 -1.18
CA GLY A 132 3.66 1.38 -0.43
C GLY A 132 5.20 1.47 -0.31
N LEU A 133 5.85 0.35 0.02
CA LEU A 133 7.31 0.31 0.12
C LEU A 133 7.99 0.54 -1.23
N GLY A 134 7.48 -0.08 -2.30
CA GLY A 134 8.00 0.14 -3.66
C GLY A 134 7.83 1.59 -4.10
N ALA A 135 6.68 2.21 -3.81
CA ALA A 135 6.46 3.62 -4.10
C ALA A 135 7.48 4.54 -3.41
N ILE A 136 7.91 4.22 -2.18
CA ILE A 136 8.99 4.94 -1.49
C ILE A 136 10.33 4.72 -2.20
N ILE A 137 10.71 3.45 -2.42
CA ILE A 137 12.04 3.09 -2.95
C ILE A 137 12.23 3.66 -4.37
N HIS A 138 11.25 3.49 -5.25
CA HIS A 138 11.35 3.93 -6.65
C HIS A 138 11.25 5.45 -6.82
N SER A 139 10.75 6.18 -5.82
CA SER A 139 10.68 7.65 -5.84
C SER A 139 11.87 8.35 -5.17
N MET A 140 12.85 7.61 -4.63
CA MET A 140 13.99 8.21 -3.92
C MET A 140 14.82 9.23 -4.73
N ASN A 141 14.79 9.14 -6.06
CA ASN A 141 15.49 10.07 -6.97
C ASN A 141 14.63 11.28 -7.37
N ARG A 142 13.37 11.33 -6.93
CA ARG A 142 12.40 12.38 -7.25
C ARG A 142 11.76 12.86 -5.95
N GLU A 143 12.40 13.84 -5.32
CA GLU A 143 12.06 14.29 -3.97
C GLU A 143 10.57 14.67 -3.79
N ASN A 144 9.98 15.33 -4.79
CA ASN A 144 8.56 15.71 -4.76
C ASN A 144 7.65 14.48 -4.83
N ASP A 145 7.96 13.51 -5.70
CA ASP A 145 7.18 12.27 -5.79
C ASP A 145 7.28 11.50 -4.47
N LEU A 146 8.48 11.41 -3.89
CA LEU A 146 8.70 10.73 -2.61
C LEU A 146 7.91 11.39 -1.50
N ALA A 147 7.96 12.71 -1.40
CA ALA A 147 7.24 13.43 -0.37
C ALA A 147 5.73 13.14 -0.49
N ILE A 148 5.17 13.10 -1.72
CA ILE A 148 3.75 12.80 -1.96
C ILE A 148 3.43 11.39 -1.45
N GLN A 149 4.30 10.41 -1.71
CA GLN A 149 4.14 9.06 -1.19
C GLN A 149 4.20 9.03 0.34
N MET A 150 5.16 9.73 0.95
CA MET A 150 5.31 9.81 2.41
C MET A 150 4.07 10.42 3.07
N ASN A 151 3.51 11.50 2.51
CA ASN A 151 2.30 12.12 3.03
C ASN A 151 1.10 11.16 2.95
N ARG A 152 0.90 10.51 1.79
CA ARG A 152 -0.18 9.53 1.60
C ARG A 152 -0.07 8.36 2.58
N ILE A 153 1.12 7.82 2.75
CA ILE A 153 1.39 6.71 3.66
C ILE A 153 1.16 7.15 5.12
N ALA A 154 1.66 8.32 5.53
CA ALA A 154 1.45 8.85 6.87
C ALA A 154 -0.05 9.04 7.19
N ARG A 155 -0.83 9.58 6.25
CA ARG A 155 -2.29 9.73 6.42
C ARG A 155 -2.99 8.38 6.58
N ALA A 156 -2.56 7.36 5.83
CA ALA A 156 -3.09 6.01 5.99
C ALA A 156 -2.77 5.41 7.36
N HIS A 157 -1.55 5.63 7.86
CA HIS A 157 -1.13 5.18 9.19
C HIS A 157 -1.95 5.86 10.30
N ILE A 158 -2.11 7.19 10.23
CA ILE A 158 -2.94 7.96 11.17
C ILE A 158 -4.39 7.44 11.17
N LYS A 159 -4.98 7.20 9.99
CA LYS A 159 -6.35 6.68 9.87
C LYS A 159 -6.56 5.36 10.61
N TRP A 160 -5.54 4.51 10.67
CA TRP A 160 -5.60 3.21 11.34
C TRP A 160 -4.99 3.23 12.75
N ASN A 161 -4.75 4.41 13.33
CA ASN A 161 -4.09 4.58 14.63
C ASN A 161 -2.72 3.89 14.71
N VAL A 162 -1.98 3.89 13.59
CA VAL A 162 -0.60 3.46 13.55
C VAL A 162 0.29 4.67 13.78
N TYR A 163 1.01 4.67 14.90
CA TYR A 163 1.88 5.78 15.33
C TYR A 163 3.36 5.39 15.22
N ARG A 164 4.24 6.36 15.47
CA ARG A 164 5.70 6.18 15.45
C ARG A 164 6.18 5.00 16.31
N ILE A 165 5.51 4.71 17.42
CA ILE A 165 5.85 3.56 18.29
C ILE A 165 5.68 2.20 17.61
N HIS A 166 4.94 2.11 16.50
CA HIS A 166 4.73 0.89 15.73
C HIS A 166 5.66 0.78 14.51
N ILE A 167 6.42 1.83 14.23
CA ILE A 167 7.32 1.92 13.07
C ILE A 167 8.73 1.93 13.65
N VAL A 168 9.38 0.78 13.59
CA VAL A 168 10.76 0.56 14.07
C VAL A 168 11.77 1.22 13.13
#